data_AF-A0A6L7KHB2-F1
#
_entry.id   AF-A0A6L7KHB2-F1
#
_cell.length_a   1.000
_cell.length_b   1.000
_cell.length_c   1.000
_cell.angle_alpha   90.00
_cell.angle_beta   90.00
_cell.angle_gamma   90.00
#
_symmetry.space_group_name_H-M   'P 1'
#
loop_
_entity.id
_entity.type
_entity.pdbx_description
1 polymer ?
#
loop_
_entity_poly.entity_id
_entity_poly.type
_entity_poly.pdbx_seq_one_letter_code
_entity_poly.pdbx_strand_id
1 'polypeptide(L)'
;MREKTCRPDRINSESYTSYPILIFNEVPGLEVRLIDRPGESCHGIGEISRCPTGVAVSNALFNGAGGRVRRFPLTSDRVKAAIDSRDGLQTLRAAVLVCDVQADA
;
A
#
# COMPACT_ATOMS: atom_id res chain seq x y z
N MET A 1 -7.06 0.50 4.36
CA MET A 1 -7.73 -0.25 3.28
C MET A 1 -8.35 -1.51 3.87
N ARG A 2 -9.64 -1.78 3.65
CA ARG A 2 -10.35 -2.91 4.28
C ARG A 2 -10.50 -4.09 3.33
N GLU A 3 -10.72 -5.26 3.90
CA GLU A 3 -10.86 -6.53 3.18
C GLU A 3 -12.28 -7.04 3.32
N LYS A 4 -12.94 -7.33 2.20
CA LYS A 4 -14.19 -8.06 2.22
C LYS A 4 -13.85 -9.52 2.50
N THR A 5 -14.42 -10.08 3.55
CA THR A 5 -14.22 -11.50 3.88
C THR A 5 -15.44 -12.32 3.45
N CYS A 6 -15.18 -13.46 2.82
CA CYS A 6 -16.22 -14.34 2.28
C CYS A 6 -15.89 -15.79 2.65
N ARG A 7 -16.91 -16.54 3.03
CA ARG A 7 -16.90 -18.00 3.05
C ARG A 7 -17.52 -18.53 1.73
N PRO A 8 -17.38 -19.83 1.40
CA PRO A 8 -17.92 -20.37 0.16
C PRO A 8 -19.43 -20.11 -0.04
N ASP A 9 -20.18 -20.00 1.05
CA ASP A 9 -21.63 -19.88 1.09
C ASP A 9 -22.15 -18.50 1.53
N ARG A 10 -21.31 -17.64 2.11
CA ARG A 10 -21.76 -16.37 2.71
C ARG A 10 -20.70 -15.27 2.74
N ILE A 11 -21.14 -14.01 2.66
CA ILE A 11 -20.31 -12.83 2.91
C ILE A 11 -20.29 -12.56 4.43
N ASN A 12 -19.12 -12.41 5.04
CA ASN A 12 -19.05 -12.13 6.48
C ASN A 12 -19.11 -10.62 6.79
N SER A 13 -18.90 -9.79 5.78
CA SER A 13 -18.79 -8.34 5.86
C SER A 13 -20.05 -7.67 5.31
N GLU A 14 -21.22 -7.93 5.93
CA GLU A 14 -22.55 -7.53 5.45
C GLU A 14 -23.07 -6.18 6.01
N SER A 15 -22.32 -5.55 6.91
CA SER A 15 -22.71 -4.28 7.57
C SER A 15 -21.55 -3.30 7.62
N TYR A 16 -21.82 -2.01 7.82
CA TYR A 16 -20.77 -1.01 8.03
C TYR A 16 -19.92 -1.28 9.27
N THR A 17 -20.44 -2.00 10.27
CA THR A 17 -19.66 -2.43 11.43
C THR A 17 -18.67 -3.54 11.07
N SER A 18 -19.05 -4.46 10.17
CA SER A 18 -18.22 -5.59 9.73
C SER A 18 -17.37 -5.27 8.48
N TYR A 19 -17.68 -4.18 7.78
CA TYR A 19 -16.92 -3.59 6.68
C TYR A 19 -16.87 -2.06 6.84
N PRO A 20 -16.07 -1.54 7.78
CA PRO A 20 -16.01 -0.10 8.02
C PRO A 20 -15.42 0.62 6.82
N ILE A 21 -16.24 1.39 6.13
CA ILE A 21 -15.79 2.31 5.09
C ILE A 21 -14.93 3.43 5.71
N LEU A 22 -14.17 4.11 4.85
CA LEU A 22 -13.35 5.24 5.28
C LEU A 22 -14.23 6.31 5.94
N ILE A 23 -13.86 6.75 7.14
CA ILE A 23 -14.52 7.85 7.85
C ILE A 23 -13.73 9.15 7.68
N PHE A 24 -14.36 10.29 7.98
CA PHE A 24 -13.74 11.61 7.78
C PHE A 24 -12.36 11.76 8.44
N ASN A 25 -12.17 11.21 9.64
CA ASN A 25 -10.90 11.29 10.37
C ASN A 25 -9.76 10.45 9.75
N GLU A 26 -10.08 9.55 8.82
CA GLU A 26 -9.09 8.71 8.13
C GLU A 26 -8.63 9.32 6.79
N VAL A 27 -9.28 10.40 6.33
CA VAL A 27 -8.93 11.08 5.08
C VAL A 27 -7.78 12.06 5.37
N PRO A 28 -6.62 11.93 4.70
CA PRO A 28 -5.54 12.91 4.84
C PRO A 28 -5.93 14.25 4.20
N GLY A 29 -5.18 15.31 4.50
CA GLY A 29 -5.31 16.57 3.76
C GLY A 29 -5.18 16.33 2.26
N LEU A 30 -6.17 16.78 1.49
CA LEU A 30 -6.25 16.56 0.05
C LEU A 30 -6.12 17.89 -0.69
N GLU A 31 -5.21 17.94 -1.66
CA GLU A 31 -5.07 19.05 -2.59
C GLU A 31 -5.49 18.58 -3.99
N VAL A 32 -6.36 19.35 -4.64
CA VAL A 32 -6.81 19.08 -6.01
C VAL A 32 -6.36 20.23 -6.92
N ARG A 33 -5.72 19.88 -8.03
CA ARG A 33 -5.30 20.80 -9.08
C ARG A 33 -5.95 20.36 -10.39
N LEU A 34 -6.66 21.28 -11.03
CA LEU A 34 -7.18 21.07 -12.39
C LEU A 34 -6.11 21.51 -13.38
N ILE A 35 -5.82 20.64 -14.35
CA ILE A 35 -4.90 20.96 -15.43
C ILE A 35 -5.73 21.52 -16.56
N ASP A 36 -5.56 22.81 -16.83
CA ASP A 36 -6.25 23.49 -17.93
C ASP A 36 -5.61 23.13 -19.27
N ARG A 37 -6.43 22.71 -20.23
CA ARG A 37 -6.02 22.27 -21.57
C ARG A 37 -6.97 22.83 -22.62
N PRO A 38 -6.82 24.12 -22.97
CA PRO A 38 -7.73 24.79 -23.89
C PRO A 38 -7.67 24.15 -25.29
N GLY A 39 -8.83 23.93 -25.89
CA GLY A 39 -8.96 23.32 -27.23
C GLY A 39 -8.98 21.79 -27.26
N GLU A 40 -8.69 21.12 -26.14
CA GLU A 40 -8.89 19.67 -26.00
C GLU A 40 -10.34 19.33 -25.61
N SER A 41 -10.81 18.15 -25.99
CA SER A 41 -12.13 17.66 -25.56
C SER A 41 -12.16 17.32 -24.06
N CYS A 42 -13.31 17.52 -23.42
CA CYS A 42 -13.52 17.11 -22.05
C CYS A 42 -13.45 15.58 -21.89
N HIS A 43 -12.74 15.11 -20.86
CA HIS A 43 -12.62 13.70 -20.53
C HIS A 43 -13.28 13.38 -19.19
N GLY A 44 -13.81 12.17 -19.05
CA GLY A 44 -14.32 11.67 -17.79
C GLY A 44 -13.19 11.38 -16.79
N ILE A 45 -13.31 11.89 -15.56
CA ILE A 45 -12.27 11.74 -14.53
C ILE A 45 -12.71 10.91 -13.31
N GLY A 46 -13.99 10.52 -13.24
CA GLY A 46 -14.59 9.90 -12.05
C GLY A 46 -13.85 8.64 -11.59
N GLU A 47 -13.52 7.74 -12.52
CA GLU A 47 -12.77 6.51 -12.19
C GLU A 47 -11.26 6.71 -12.23
N ILE A 48 -10.79 7.59 -13.11
CA ILE A 48 -9.36 7.78 -13.38
C ILE A 48 -8.63 8.32 -12.16
N SER A 49 -9.29 9.17 -11.36
CA SER A 49 -8.74 9.66 -10.08
C SER A 49 -8.49 8.54 -9.05
N ARG A 50 -9.27 7.45 -9.08
CA ARG A 50 -9.18 6.35 -8.11
C ARG A 50 -8.04 5.37 -8.41
N CYS A 51 -7.73 5.16 -9.69
CA CYS A 51 -6.69 4.24 -10.14
C CYS A 51 -5.30 4.53 -9.53
N PRO A 52 -4.77 5.78 -9.57
CA PRO A 52 -3.44 6.08 -9.04
C PRO A 52 -3.39 6.12 -7.51
N THR A 53 -4.52 6.33 -6.82
CA THR A 53 -4.57 6.51 -5.36
C THR A 53 -3.97 5.34 -4.60
N GLY A 54 -4.37 4.10 -4.93
CA GLY A 54 -3.83 2.91 -4.25
C GLY A 54 -2.33 2.74 -4.45
N VAL A 55 -1.83 3.06 -5.66
CA VAL A 55 -0.41 2.98 -6.01
C VAL A 55 0.40 4.06 -5.29
N ALA A 56 -0.11 5.29 -5.25
CA ALA A 56 0.52 6.40 -4.54
C ALA A 56 0.71 6.09 -3.05
N VAL A 57 -0.33 5.57 -2.39
CA VAL A 57 -0.27 5.16 -0.98
C VAL A 57 0.74 4.02 -0.76
N SER A 58 0.76 3.01 -1.64
CA SER A 58 1.74 1.90 -1.54
C SER A 58 3.18 2.38 -1.73
N ASN A 59 3.41 3.34 -2.63
CA ASN A 59 4.72 3.94 -2.82
C ASN A 59 5.15 4.80 -1.63
N ALA A 60 4.24 5.59 -1.06
CA ALA A 60 4.50 6.36 0.16
C ALA A 60 4.88 5.45 1.34
N LEU A 61 4.17 4.32 1.50
CA LEU A 61 4.50 3.31 2.50
C LEU A 61 5.90 2.73 2.28
N PHE A 62 6.23 2.32 1.05
CA PHE A 62 7.56 1.79 0.74
C PHE A 62 8.66 2.82 1.01
N ASN A 63 8.43 4.08 0.64
CA ASN A 63 9.38 5.16 0.87
C ASN A 63 9.58 5.46 2.37
N GLY A 64 8.51 5.43 3.17
CA GLY A 64 8.57 5.75 4.60
C GLY A 64 9.02 4.57 5.49
N ALA A 65 8.62 3.34 5.16
CA ALA A 65 8.84 2.16 6.01
C ALA A 65 9.84 1.14 5.41
N GLY A 66 10.20 1.26 4.14
CA GLY A 66 11.11 0.36 3.44
C GLY A 66 10.56 -1.03 3.12
N GLY A 67 9.47 -1.46 3.76
CA GLY A 67 8.77 -2.72 3.46
C GLY A 67 7.87 -2.60 2.22
N ARG A 68 8.02 -3.50 1.24
CA ARG A 68 7.20 -3.48 0.01
C ARG A 68 6.05 -4.48 0.09
N VAL A 69 4.83 -3.98 0.26
CA VAL A 69 3.60 -4.79 0.18
C VAL A 69 3.05 -4.79 -1.25
N ARG A 70 2.88 -5.97 -1.85
CA ARG A 70 2.34 -6.14 -3.22
C ARG A 70 0.92 -6.68 -3.27
N ARG A 71 0.38 -7.11 -2.13
CA ARG A 71 -0.98 -7.64 -2.00
C ARG A 71 -1.86 -6.61 -1.29
N PHE A 72 -2.87 -6.13 -1.98
CA PHE A 72 -3.93 -5.36 -1.35
C PHE A 72 -4.95 -6.26 -0.65
N PRO A 73 -5.65 -5.76 0.38
CA PRO A 73 -5.46 -4.46 1.04
C PRO A 73 -4.16 -4.38 1.88
N LEU A 74 -3.64 -3.15 2.04
CA LEU A 74 -2.48 -2.83 2.92
C LEU A 74 -2.88 -2.91 4.40
N THR A 75 -3.12 -4.11 4.92
CA THR A 75 -3.44 -4.35 6.33
C THR A 75 -2.20 -4.24 7.21
N SER A 76 -2.38 -3.91 8.49
CA SER A 76 -1.29 -3.82 9.47
C SER A 76 -0.39 -5.06 9.44
N ASP A 77 -0.99 -6.24 9.36
CA ASP A 77 -0.26 -7.51 9.44
C ASP A 77 0.61 -7.72 8.21
N ARG A 78 0.09 -7.38 7.01
CA ARG A 78 0.86 -7.44 5.76
C ARG A 78 1.97 -6.40 5.74
N VAL A 79 1.74 -5.22 6.29
CA VAL A 79 2.75 -4.16 6.40
C VAL A 79 3.87 -4.59 7.35
N LYS A 80 3.53 -5.07 8.54
CA LYS A 80 4.51 -5.58 9.53
C LYS A 80 5.36 -6.70 8.94
N ALA A 81 4.72 -7.72 8.36
CA ALA A 81 5.43 -8.82 7.71
C ALA A 81 6.37 -8.36 6.57
N ALA A 82 5.98 -7.32 5.82
CA ALA A 82 6.83 -6.75 4.77
C ALA A 82 8.03 -5.96 5.31
N ILE A 83 7.93 -5.40 6.52
CA ILE A 83 9.03 -4.73 7.21
C ILE A 83 9.96 -5.79 7.83
N ASP A 84 9.41 -6.77 8.53
CA ASP A 84 10.20 -7.82 9.19
C ASP A 84 11.02 -8.66 8.18
N SER A 85 10.42 -9.00 7.03
CA SER A 85 11.12 -9.72 5.96
C SER A 85 12.26 -8.91 5.33
N ARG A 86 12.13 -7.58 5.27
CA ARG A 86 13.22 -6.69 4.85
C ARG A 86 14.35 -6.75 5.86
N ASP A 87 14.07 -6.63 7.15
CA ASP A 87 15.10 -6.61 8.19
C ASP A 87 15.86 -7.94 8.23
N GLY A 88 15.16 -9.06 8.01
CA GLY A 88 15.79 -10.37 7.79
C GLY A 88 16.72 -10.41 6.56
N LEU A 89 16.29 -9.86 5.42
CA LEU A 89 17.11 -9.76 4.20
C LEU A 89 18.33 -8.84 4.38
N GLN A 90 18.19 -7.73 5.11
CA GLN A 90 19.30 -6.83 5.43
C GLN A 90 20.30 -7.51 6.37
N THR A 91 19.81 -8.26 7.35
CA THR A 91 20.65 -9.03 8.28
C THR A 91 21.42 -10.14 7.54
N LEU A 92 20.75 -10.86 6.63
CA LEU A 92 21.41 -11.86 5.79
C LEU A 92 22.43 -11.24 4.84
N ARG A 93 22.11 -10.11 4.20
CA ARG A 93 23.07 -9.39 3.34
C ARG A 93 24.28 -8.88 4.10
N ALA A 94 24.08 -8.33 5.30
CA ALA A 94 25.17 -7.92 6.17
C ALA A 94 26.01 -9.11 6.63
N ALA A 95 25.38 -10.22 7.00
CA ALA A 95 26.09 -11.44 7.42
C ALA A 95 26.91 -12.07 6.27
N VAL A 96 26.35 -12.13 5.05
CA VAL A 96 27.10 -12.62 3.87
C VAL A 96 28.26 -11.69 3.55
N LEU A 97 28.05 -10.36 3.57
CA LEU A 97 29.14 -9.40 3.37
C LEU A 97 30.24 -9.53 4.45
N VAL A 98 29.87 -9.77 5.72
CA VAL A 98 30.83 -10.01 6.79
C VAL A 98 31.60 -11.32 6.58
N CYS A 99 30.91 -12.40 6.18
CA CYS A 99 31.57 -13.67 5.84
C CYS A 99 32.53 -13.52 4.65
N ASP A 100 32.15 -12.77 3.59
CA ASP A 100 33.03 -12.53 2.44
C ASP A 100 34.26 -11.70 2.84
N VAL A 101 34.10 -10.69 3.70
CA VAL A 101 35.23 -9.90 4.24
C VAL A 101 36.16 -10.73 5.12
N GLN A 102 35.66 -11.76 5.81
CA GLN A 102 36.49 -12.65 6.63
C GLN A 102 37.12 -13.82 5.85
N ALA A 103 36.68 -14.08 4.62
CA ALA A 103 37.23 -15.14 3.76
C ALA A 103 38.43 -14.69 2.91
N ASP A 104 38.70 -13.37 2.83
CA ASP A 104 39.80 -12.77 2.06
C ASP A 104 41.06 -12.44 2.92
N ALA A 105 41.22 -13.07 4.09
CA ALA A 105 42.40 -12.93 4.96
C ALA A 105 43.13 -14.27 5.15
#